data_AF-A0A1V9XQJ8-F1
#
_entry.id   AF-A0A1V9XQJ8-F1
#
_cell.length_a   1.000
_cell.length_b   1.000
_cell.length_c   1.000
_cell.angle_alpha   90.00
_cell.angle_beta   90.00
_cell.angle_gamma   90.00
#
_symmetry.space_group_name_H-M   'P 1'
#
loop_
_entity.id
_entity.type
_entity.pdbx_description
1 polymer ?
#
loop_
_entity_poly.entity_id
_entity_poly.type
_entity_poly.pdbx_seq_one_letter_code
_entity_poly.pdbx_strand_id
1 'polypeptide(L)'
;MAENVDNLRFKDIYPYNVEGKSETRAFLLKVVDILLDYVDEENDRSSKILDFKMPEELEQILDLALPDKGLTLGELLKDCRSTLKWQVKTGHPHFFNQLSSGLDIISLAGEWLTSVANTNM
;
A
#
# COMPACT_ATOMS: atom_id res chain seq x y z
N MET A 1 -3.03 13.80 -17.87
CA MET A 1 -2.64 13.23 -16.57
C MET A 1 -1.13 13.31 -16.49
N ALA A 2 -0.54 13.84 -15.42
CA ALA A 2 0.91 14.10 -15.34
C ALA A 2 1.70 12.88 -15.87
N GLU A 3 2.40 13.08 -16.98
CA GLU A 3 3.14 12.02 -17.65
C GLU A 3 4.30 11.60 -16.73
N ASN A 4 4.10 10.42 -16.14
CA ASN A 4 5.03 9.63 -15.34
C ASN A 4 5.38 10.15 -13.93
N VAL A 5 4.41 10.02 -13.01
CA VAL A 5 4.60 10.16 -11.54
C VAL A 5 5.74 9.32 -10.98
N ASP A 6 6.13 8.22 -11.63
CA ASP A 6 7.06 7.25 -11.05
C ASP A 6 8.47 7.82 -10.89
N ASN A 7 8.84 8.82 -11.71
CA ASN A 7 10.14 9.48 -11.63
C ASN A 7 10.18 10.65 -10.62
N LEU A 8 9.03 11.06 -10.11
CA LEU A 8 8.95 12.13 -9.11
C LEU A 8 9.48 11.67 -7.76
N ARG A 9 9.72 12.62 -6.87
CA ARG A 9 10.16 12.38 -5.48
C ARG A 9 9.22 13.09 -4.50
N PHE A 10 9.42 12.82 -3.21
CA PHE A 10 8.59 13.40 -2.14
C PHE A 10 8.53 14.94 -2.15
N LYS A 11 9.54 15.61 -2.70
CA LYS A 11 9.58 17.09 -2.80
C LYS A 11 8.65 17.65 -3.88
N ASP A 12 8.21 16.83 -4.84
CA ASP A 12 7.39 17.26 -5.97
C ASP A 12 5.89 17.24 -5.67
N ILE A 13 5.50 16.69 -4.51
CA ILE A 13 4.11 16.54 -4.04
C ILE A 13 3.87 17.35 -2.76
N TYR A 14 2.62 17.41 -2.31
CA TYR A 14 2.28 18.03 -1.04
C TYR A 14 2.96 17.32 0.15
N PRO A 15 3.33 18.06 1.21
CA PRO A 15 3.21 19.52 1.38
C PRO A 15 4.41 20.32 0.85
N TYR A 16 5.43 19.66 0.29
CA TYR A 16 6.69 20.30 -0.09
C TYR A 16 6.57 21.17 -1.35
N ASN A 17 5.80 20.70 -2.34
CA ASN A 17 5.44 21.48 -3.53
C ASN A 17 3.99 21.95 -3.43
N VAL A 18 3.77 23.23 -3.14
CA VAL A 18 2.43 23.83 -3.01
C VAL A 18 1.64 23.86 -4.33
N GLU A 19 2.31 23.73 -5.47
CA GLU A 19 1.68 23.61 -6.80
C GLU A 19 1.51 22.15 -7.24
N GLY A 20 2.00 21.18 -6.44
CA GLY A 20 2.06 19.74 -6.75
C GLY A 20 0.71 19.00 -6.69
N LYS A 21 -0.41 19.69 -6.98
CA LYS A 21 -1.76 19.14 -6.85
C LYS A 21 -1.99 17.93 -7.74
N SER A 22 -1.59 18.04 -9.01
CA SER A 22 -1.77 17.00 -10.02
C SER A 22 -0.97 15.76 -9.68
N GLU A 23 0.26 15.95 -9.25
CA GLU A 23 1.25 14.93 -8.91
C GLU A 23 0.82 14.18 -7.66
N THR A 24 0.42 14.92 -6.61
CA THR A 24 -0.11 14.33 -5.37
C THR A 24 -1.33 13.47 -5.67
N ARG A 25 -2.30 14.00 -6.43
CA ARG A 25 -3.52 13.24 -6.79
C ARG A 25 -3.19 12.00 -7.60
N ALA A 26 -2.28 12.10 -8.57
CA ALA A 26 -1.91 10.99 -9.42
C ALA A 26 -1.15 9.90 -8.65
N PHE A 27 -0.26 10.28 -7.72
CA PHE A 27 0.39 9.33 -6.81
C PHE A 27 -0.61 8.60 -5.91
N LEU A 28 -1.50 9.33 -5.23
CA LEU A 28 -2.50 8.74 -4.35
C LEU A 28 -3.46 7.78 -5.10
N LEU A 29 -3.85 8.12 -6.33
CA LEU A 29 -4.67 7.22 -7.14
C LEU A 29 -3.94 5.92 -7.48
N LYS A 30 -2.65 5.97 -7.82
CA LYS A 30 -1.86 4.76 -8.04
C LYS A 30 -1.75 3.89 -6.78
N VAL A 31 -1.68 4.51 -5.60
CA VAL A 31 -1.74 3.78 -4.32
C VAL A 31 -3.11 3.11 -4.16
N VAL A 32 -4.19 3.84 -4.40
CA VAL A 32 -5.56 3.29 -4.32
C VAL A 32 -5.74 2.13 -5.30
N ASP A 33 -5.24 2.22 -6.53
CA ASP A 33 -5.30 1.12 -7.50
C ASP A 33 -4.61 -0.15 -6.95
N ILE A 34 -3.43 -0.02 -6.33
CA ILE A 34 -2.74 -1.14 -5.65
C ILE A 34 -3.59 -1.74 -4.53
N LEU A 35 -4.25 -0.90 -3.73
CA LEU A 35 -5.08 -1.36 -2.63
C LEU A 35 -6.32 -2.09 -3.14
N LEU A 36 -6.95 -1.60 -4.21
CA LEU A 36 -8.11 -2.24 -4.84
C LEU A 36 -7.73 -3.59 -5.46
N ASP A 37 -6.59 -3.69 -6.15
CA ASP A 37 -6.06 -4.97 -6.66
C ASP A 37 -5.90 -5.99 -5.51
N TYR A 38 -5.40 -5.54 -4.35
CA TYR A 38 -5.25 -6.39 -3.18
C TYR A 38 -6.59 -6.82 -2.57
N VAL A 39 -7.58 -5.92 -2.49
CA VAL A 39 -8.95 -6.25 -2.04
C VAL A 39 -9.57 -7.33 -2.94
N ASP A 40 -9.38 -7.24 -4.25
CA ASP A 40 -9.86 -8.24 -5.19
C ASP A 40 -9.15 -9.59 -4.97
N GLU A 41 -7.82 -9.60 -4.82
CA GLU A 41 -7.04 -10.84 -4.56
C GLU A 41 -7.43 -11.49 -3.22
N GLU A 42 -7.72 -10.69 -2.19
CA GLU A 42 -8.13 -11.16 -0.87
C GLU A 42 -9.51 -11.83 -0.87
N ASN A 43 -10.40 -11.41 -1.76
CA ASN A 43 -11.72 -12.01 -1.93
C ASN A 43 -11.73 -13.21 -2.90
N ASP A 44 -10.65 -13.43 -3.67
CA ASP A 44 -10.49 -14.63 -4.49
C ASP A 44 -10.10 -15.85 -3.65
N ARG A 45 -11.04 -16.79 -3.49
CA ARG A 45 -10.82 -18.06 -2.77
C ARG A 45 -9.75 -18.96 -3.39
N SER A 46 -9.36 -18.70 -4.64
CA SER A 46 -8.28 -19.42 -5.33
C SER A 46 -6.90 -18.87 -4.99
N SER A 47 -6.83 -17.66 -4.41
CA SER A 47 -5.57 -17.03 -4.03
C SER A 47 -4.97 -17.68 -2.78
N LYS A 48 -3.66 -17.51 -2.61
CA LYS A 48 -2.99 -17.95 -1.38
C LYS A 48 -3.28 -16.95 -0.26
N ILE A 49 -3.64 -17.47 0.91
CA ILE A 49 -3.73 -16.70 2.17
C ILE A 49 -2.37 -16.06 2.51
N LEU A 50 -1.27 -16.78 2.28
CA LEU A 50 0.08 -16.34 2.52
C LEU A 50 1.01 -17.06 1.54
N ASP A 51 1.87 -16.31 0.84
CA ASP A 51 2.99 -16.90 0.12
C ASP A 51 4.21 -16.95 1.06
N PHE A 52 4.25 -18.00 1.89
CA PHE A 52 5.15 -18.08 3.03
C PHE A 52 6.63 -18.03 2.63
N LYS A 53 7.39 -17.25 3.40
CA LYS A 53 8.83 -17.09 3.32
C LYS A 53 9.44 -17.01 4.72
N MET A 54 10.61 -17.60 4.90
CA MET A 54 11.38 -17.43 6.13
C MET A 54 11.92 -15.98 6.22
N PRO A 55 12.19 -15.46 7.43
CA PRO A 55 12.71 -14.11 7.62
C PRO A 55 13.93 -13.81 6.75
N GLU A 56 14.88 -14.75 6.67
CA GLU A 56 16.11 -14.60 5.89
C GLU A 56 15.85 -14.54 4.38
N GLU A 57 14.77 -15.16 3.90
CA GLU A 57 14.33 -15.04 2.50
C GLU A 57 13.67 -13.66 2.27
N LEU A 58 12.84 -13.20 3.20
CA LEU A 58 12.17 -11.90 3.09
C LEU A 58 13.17 -10.74 3.11
N GLU A 59 14.20 -10.80 3.95
CA GLU A 59 15.28 -9.81 3.98
C GLU A 59 16.05 -9.71 2.65
N GLN A 60 16.08 -10.79 1.86
CA GLN A 60 16.71 -10.77 0.54
C GLN A 60 15.78 -10.23 -0.56
N ILE A 61 14.47 -10.33 -0.36
CA ILE A 61 13.45 -9.93 -1.34
C ILE A 61 13.00 -8.48 -1.11
N LEU A 62 12.95 -8.04 0.14
CA LEU A 62 12.52 -6.71 0.55
C LEU A 62 13.74 -5.88 0.92
N ASP A 63 13.95 -4.77 0.20
CA ASP A 63 14.93 -3.77 0.63
C ASP A 63 14.33 -2.96 1.79
N LEU A 64 14.68 -3.34 3.01
CA LEU A 64 14.22 -2.68 4.24
C LEU A 64 15.20 -1.60 4.73
N ALA A 65 16.32 -1.38 4.02
CA ALA A 65 17.27 -0.36 4.40
C ALA A 65 16.70 1.04 4.16
N LEU A 66 16.96 1.96 5.09
CA LEU A 66 16.56 3.36 4.94
C LEU A 66 17.70 4.14 4.28
N PRO A 67 17.59 4.55 2.99
CA PRO A 67 18.65 5.28 2.32
C PRO A 67 18.73 6.74 2.78
N ASP A 68 19.94 7.32 2.74
CA ASP A 68 20.16 8.75 3.04
C ASP A 68 19.37 9.69 2.12
N LYS A 69 19.09 9.24 0.89
CA LYS A 69 18.29 9.97 -0.09
C LYS A 69 16.98 9.22 -0.30
N GLY A 70 15.86 9.90 -0.06
CA GLY A 70 14.53 9.33 -0.28
C GLY A 70 14.35 8.84 -1.71
N LEU A 71 13.67 7.72 -1.89
CA LEU A 71 13.43 7.05 -3.18
C LEU A 71 12.50 7.86 -4.09
N THR A 72 12.37 7.41 -5.34
CA THR A 72 11.33 7.90 -6.26
C THR A 72 9.96 7.39 -5.84
N LEU A 73 8.89 8.07 -6.29
CA LEU A 73 7.52 7.62 -6.02
C LEU A 73 7.22 6.27 -6.69
N GLY A 74 7.86 5.97 -7.81
CA GLY A 74 7.73 4.66 -8.48
C GLY A 74 8.30 3.51 -7.66
N GLU A 75 9.46 3.72 -7.03
CA GLU A 75 10.06 2.76 -6.10
C GLU A 75 9.14 2.55 -4.89
N LEU A 76 8.61 3.63 -4.31
CA LEU A 76 7.66 3.52 -3.19
C LEU A 76 6.38 2.73 -3.56
N LEU A 77 5.85 2.93 -4.78
CA LEU A 77 4.70 2.16 -5.28
C LEU A 77 5.04 0.67 -5.47
N LYS A 78 6.28 0.36 -5.86
CA LYS A 78 6.78 -1.03 -5.93
C LYS A 78 6.88 -1.63 -4.52
N ASP A 79 7.33 -0.86 -3.54
CA ASP A 79 7.42 -1.30 -2.15
C ASP A 79 6.03 -1.56 -1.56
N CYS A 80 5.03 -0.72 -1.86
CA CYS A 80 3.63 -0.96 -1.50
C CYS A 80 3.13 -2.32 -2.04
N ARG A 81 3.30 -2.59 -3.34
CA ARG A 81 2.92 -3.88 -3.94
C ARG A 81 3.64 -5.05 -3.29
N SER A 82 4.94 -4.90 -3.04
CA SER A 82 5.76 -5.97 -2.46
C SER A 82 5.32 -6.27 -1.02
N THR A 83 5.03 -5.23 -0.24
CA THR A 83 4.52 -5.36 1.14
C THR A 83 3.22 -6.16 1.15
N LEU A 84 2.25 -5.77 0.31
CA LEU A 84 0.96 -6.47 0.22
C LEU A 84 1.08 -7.89 -0.35
N LYS A 85 2.09 -8.14 -1.21
CA LYS A 85 2.31 -9.46 -1.80
C LYS A 85 2.74 -10.50 -0.76
N TRP A 86 3.61 -10.11 0.17
CA TRP A 86 4.25 -11.03 1.11
C TRP A 86 3.57 -11.07 2.50
N GLN A 87 2.64 -10.17 2.77
CA GLN A 87 1.85 -10.22 4.01
C GLN A 87 0.79 -11.33 3.99
N VAL A 88 0.24 -11.62 5.18
CA VAL A 88 -0.91 -12.51 5.35
C VAL A 88 -2.18 -11.77 4.94
N LYS A 89 -3.01 -12.42 4.12
CA LYS A 89 -4.36 -11.95 3.77
C LYS A 89 -5.37 -12.29 4.86
N THR A 90 -5.50 -11.42 5.86
CA THR A 90 -6.36 -11.63 7.03
C THR A 90 -7.85 -11.52 6.71
N GLY A 91 -8.21 -10.88 5.61
CA GLY A 91 -9.56 -10.80 5.06
C GLY A 91 -9.99 -12.02 4.23
N HIS A 92 -9.06 -12.92 3.91
CA HIS A 92 -9.34 -14.05 3.03
C HIS A 92 -10.42 -14.99 3.63
N PRO A 93 -11.41 -15.47 2.84
CA PRO A 93 -12.52 -16.28 3.35
C PRO A 93 -12.14 -17.59 4.06
N HIS A 94 -10.91 -18.07 3.84
CA HIS A 94 -10.36 -19.27 4.48
C HIS A 94 -9.30 -18.96 5.58
N PHE A 95 -9.15 -17.71 5.99
CA PHE A 95 -8.26 -17.34 7.09
C PHE A 95 -8.99 -17.49 8.44
N PHE A 96 -8.63 -18.52 9.22
CA PHE A 96 -9.25 -18.86 10.51
C PHE A 96 -8.27 -18.85 11.68
N ASN A 97 -7.13 -18.19 11.52
CA ASN A 97 -6.04 -18.27 12.48
C ASN A 97 -6.28 -17.44 13.75
N GLN A 98 -7.16 -16.43 13.68
CA GLN A 98 -7.31 -15.39 14.72
C GLN A 98 -8.78 -15.05 14.98
N LEU A 99 -9.05 -14.40 16.12
CA LEU A 99 -10.38 -13.89 16.47
C LEU A 99 -10.79 -12.70 15.60
N SER A 100 -9.82 -11.88 15.18
CA SER A 100 -10.02 -10.79 14.22
C SER A 100 -9.66 -11.28 12.82
N SER A 101 -10.64 -11.28 11.93
CA SER A 101 -10.51 -11.71 10.53
C SER A 101 -11.57 -11.02 9.68
N GLY A 102 -11.41 -11.12 8.36
CA GLY A 102 -12.28 -10.42 7.40
C GLY A 102 -11.81 -9.00 7.12
N LEU A 103 -12.32 -8.46 6.00
CA LEU A 103 -12.12 -7.08 5.60
C LEU A 103 -13.49 -6.46 5.26
N ASP A 104 -14.02 -5.64 6.16
CA ASP A 104 -15.27 -4.92 5.92
C ASP A 104 -15.01 -3.64 5.11
N ILE A 105 -15.71 -3.50 3.98
CA ILE A 105 -15.47 -2.40 3.02
C ILE A 105 -15.90 -1.05 3.57
N ILE A 106 -16.94 -1.01 4.42
CA ILE A 106 -17.42 0.23 5.02
C ILE A 106 -16.43 0.69 6.11
N SER A 107 -15.93 -0.23 6.92
CA SER A 107 -14.85 0.03 7.88
C SER A 107 -13.58 0.50 7.19
N LEU A 108 -13.16 -0.14 6.09
CA LEU A 108 -11.99 0.28 5.31
C LEU A 108 -12.13 1.72 4.79
N ALA A 109 -13.30 2.07 4.23
CA ALA A 109 -13.57 3.44 3.81
C ALA A 109 -13.54 4.43 4.99
N GLY A 110 -14.03 4.01 6.16
CA GLY A 110 -13.96 4.76 7.41
C GLY A 110 -12.53 4.99 7.88
N GLU A 111 -11.65 4.00 7.77
CA GLU A 111 -10.22 4.12 8.08
C GLU A 111 -9.54 5.13 7.15
N TRP A 112 -9.77 5.04 5.85
CA TRP A 112 -9.22 6.00 4.89
C TRP A 112 -9.69 7.43 5.20
N LEU A 113 -10.98 7.63 5.50
CA LEU A 113 -11.52 8.93 5.88
C LEU A 113 -10.87 9.45 7.17
N THR A 114 -10.72 8.58 8.17
CA THR A 114 -10.12 8.92 9.46
C THR A 114 -8.65 9.32 9.30
N SER A 115 -7.87 8.60 8.48
CA SER A 115 -6.49 8.94 8.17
C SER A 115 -6.34 10.27 7.44
N VAL A 116 -7.31 10.66 6.60
CA VAL A 116 -7.34 11.98 5.97
C VAL A 116 -7.69 13.08 6.98
N ALA A 117 -8.62 12.81 7.91
CA ALA A 117 -9.01 13.77 8.95
C ALA A 117 -7.88 14.07 9.94
N ASN A 118 -7.08 13.07 10.31
CA ASN A 118 -5.83 13.19 11.08
C ASN A 118 -5.91 14.16 12.28
N THR A 119 -6.92 13.98 13.14
CA THR A 119 -7.15 14.79 14.35
C THR A 119 -7.03 13.92 15.61
N ASN A 120 -6.89 14.57 16.78
CA ASN A 120 -7.02 13.90 18.08
C ASN A 120 -8.50 13.69 18.45
N MET A 121 -8.74 12.69 19.31
CA MET A 121 -10.02 12.47 20.00
C MET A 121 -10.27 13.52 21.08
#